data_AF-A0A933T756-F1
#
_entry.id   AF-A0A933T756-F1
#
_cell.length_a   1.000
_cell.length_b   1.000
_cell.length_c   1.000
_cell.angle_alpha   90.00
_cell.angle_beta   90.00
_cell.angle_gamma   90.00
#
_symmetry.space_group_name_H-M   'P 1'
#
loop_
_entity.id
_entity.type
_entity.pdbx_description
1 polymer ?
#
loop_
_entity_poly.entity_id
_entity_poly.type
_entity_poly.pdbx_seq_one_letter_code
_entity_poly.pdbx_strand_id
1 'polypeptide(L)'
;RISAIFLIIGGFIVGMLAAIMGVGGGFITFPMFVYLFGVSAGTTVGTDILQIIFTAGLASIAQYAIYGYVFYTLAMGMLIGSLIGIQVGALVTKVVKGTQILGFYAVSIIAGFINRASTLPKKMVELEYIQMSKSVVNGIEFVGNIIFWIVVGIFGVWVMAKFFTNMDKLRGEE
;
A
#
# COMPACT_ATOMS: atom_id res chain seq x y z
N ARG A 1 25.56 9.67 7.89
CA ARG A 1 24.75 10.90 7.97
C ARG A 1 24.22 11.18 6.57
N ILE A 2 22.90 11.21 6.37
CA ILE A 2 22.29 11.51 5.06
C ILE A 2 22.24 13.03 4.90
N SER A 3 22.59 13.54 3.71
CA SER A 3 22.50 14.97 3.44
C SER A 3 21.03 15.42 3.38
N ALA A 4 20.71 16.53 4.04
CA ALA A 4 19.36 17.09 4.11
C ALA A 4 18.76 17.36 2.73
N ILE A 5 19.61 17.68 1.74
CA ILE A 5 19.19 17.93 0.35
C ILE A 5 18.54 16.68 -0.27
N PHE A 6 19.12 15.49 -0.06
CA PHE A 6 18.56 14.24 -0.57
C PHE A 6 17.23 13.90 0.09
N LEU A 7 17.09 14.19 1.39
CA LEU A 7 15.84 13.99 2.12
C LEU A 7 14.72 14.92 1.61
N ILE A 8 15.05 16.19 1.36
CA ILE A 8 14.08 17.18 0.83
C ILE A 8 13.64 16.79 -0.58
N ILE A 9 14.58 16.46 -1.48
CA ILE A 9 14.25 16.05 -2.85
C ILE A 9 13.42 14.76 -2.84
N GLY A 10 13.84 13.76 -2.07
CA GLY A 10 13.10 12.50 -1.94
C GLY A 10 11.69 12.73 -1.41
N GLY A 11 11.56 13.46 -0.31
CA GLY A 11 10.27 13.81 0.29
C GLY A 11 9.36 14.60 -0.64
N PHE A 12 9.91 15.53 -1.43
CA PHE A 12 9.15 16.27 -2.44
C PHE A 12 8.61 15.36 -3.54
N ILE A 13 9.45 14.47 -4.09
CA ILE A 13 9.03 13.51 -5.13
C ILE A 13 7.95 12.57 -4.58
N VAL A 14 8.16 12.00 -3.39
CA VAL A 14 7.17 11.13 -2.76
C VAL A 14 5.87 11.88 -2.48
N GLY A 15 5.93 13.08 -1.93
CA GLY A 15 4.75 13.90 -1.64
C GLY A 15 3.96 14.25 -2.88
N MET A 16 4.64 14.63 -3.98
CA MET A 16 4.00 14.92 -5.26
C MET A 16 3.31 13.67 -5.85
N LEU A 17 3.99 12.52 -5.85
CA LEU A 17 3.42 11.26 -6.33
C LEU A 17 2.23 10.82 -5.45
N ALA A 18 2.35 10.95 -4.13
CA ALA A 18 1.28 10.65 -3.19
C ALA A 18 0.05 11.54 -3.40
N ALA A 19 0.25 12.84 -3.67
CA ALA A 19 -0.82 13.79 -3.94
C ALA A 19 -1.55 13.47 -5.26
N ILE A 20 -0.82 13.16 -6.34
CA ILE A 20 -1.42 12.79 -7.64
C ILE A 20 -2.18 11.46 -7.54
N MET A 21 -1.62 10.48 -6.83
CA MET A 21 -2.22 9.14 -6.77
C MET A 21 -3.33 9.05 -5.72
N GLY A 22 -3.32 9.87 -4.67
CA GLY A 22 -4.30 9.82 -3.58
C GLY A 22 -4.18 8.59 -2.67
N VAL A 23 -3.16 7.74 -2.84
CA VAL A 23 -2.98 6.45 -2.11
C VAL A 23 -1.99 6.58 -0.94
N GLY A 24 -1.49 7.79 -0.66
CA GLY A 24 -0.66 8.05 0.51
C GLY A 24 0.79 7.56 0.43
N GLY A 25 1.36 7.29 -0.74
CA GLY A 25 2.82 7.30 -0.97
C GLY A 25 3.70 6.26 -0.26
N GLY A 26 3.20 5.51 0.74
CA GLY A 26 4.01 4.62 1.57
C GLY A 26 4.74 3.51 0.80
N PHE A 27 4.15 3.08 -0.33
CA PHE A 27 4.81 2.12 -1.24
C PHE A 27 6.08 2.67 -1.90
N ILE A 28 6.29 3.99 -1.90
CA ILE A 28 7.48 4.69 -2.38
C ILE A 28 8.35 5.13 -1.21
N THR A 29 7.77 5.71 -0.16
CA THR A 29 8.51 6.19 1.01
C THR A 29 9.31 5.07 1.65
N PHE A 30 8.67 3.91 1.89
CA PHE A 30 9.28 2.81 2.60
C PHE A 30 10.54 2.26 1.89
N PRO A 31 10.50 1.87 0.60
CA PRO A 31 11.71 1.42 -0.10
C PRO A 31 12.75 2.53 -0.25
N MET A 32 12.35 3.79 -0.41
CA MET A 32 13.30 4.91 -0.44
C MET A 32 14.08 5.03 0.87
N PHE A 33 13.40 4.98 2.02
CA PHE A 33 14.05 5.13 3.31
C PHE A 33 14.90 3.90 3.67
N VAL A 34 14.42 2.69 3.39
CA VAL A 34 15.13 1.45 3.73
C VAL A 34 16.30 1.19 2.78
N TYR A 35 16.08 1.26 1.46
CA TYR A 35 17.09 0.85 0.47
C TYR A 35 17.98 2.00 -0.01
N LEU A 36 17.44 3.20 -0.19
CA LEU A 36 18.22 4.35 -0.66
C LEU A 36 18.95 5.04 0.51
N PHE A 37 18.25 5.21 1.63
CA PHE A 37 18.78 5.95 2.78
C PHE A 37 19.37 5.05 3.88
N GLY A 38 19.13 3.74 3.83
CA GLY A 38 19.68 2.80 4.81
C GLY A 38 19.10 2.97 6.22
N VAL A 39 17.91 3.54 6.34
CA VAL A 39 17.20 3.71 7.62
C VAL A 39 16.61 2.37 8.05
N SER A 40 16.64 2.08 9.35
CA SER A 40 16.07 0.84 9.87
C SER A 40 14.58 0.75 9.58
N ALA A 41 14.10 -0.45 9.20
CA ALA A 41 12.70 -0.66 8.84
C ALA A 41 11.73 -0.19 9.93
N GLY A 42 12.04 -0.42 11.22
CA GLY A 42 11.20 0.01 12.34
C GLY A 42 11.02 1.53 12.41
N THR A 43 12.12 2.29 12.28
CA THR A 43 12.05 3.76 12.27
C THR A 43 11.30 4.26 11.04
N THR A 44 11.55 3.64 9.87
CA THR A 44 10.89 3.98 8.62
C THR A 44 9.37 3.84 8.71
N VAL A 45 8.84 2.74 9.28
CA VAL A 45 7.38 2.54 9.41
C VAL A 45 6.73 3.69 10.19
N GLY A 46 7.32 4.08 11.32
CA GLY A 46 6.78 5.17 12.14
C GLY A 46 6.85 6.53 11.45
N THR A 47 7.99 6.85 10.82
CA THR A 47 8.17 8.11 10.08
C THR A 47 7.24 8.20 8.87
N ASP A 48 7.06 7.11 8.13
CA ASP A 48 6.17 7.06 6.97
C ASP A 48 4.73 7.34 7.39
N ILE A 49 4.18 6.66 8.40
CA ILE A 49 2.80 6.89 8.86
C ILE A 49 2.56 8.36 9.23
N LEU A 50 3.49 8.99 9.95
CA LEU A 50 3.39 10.41 10.29
C LEU A 50 3.33 11.28 9.04
N GLN A 51 4.20 11.03 8.06
CA GLN A 51 4.21 11.74 6.78
C GLN A 51 2.91 11.55 6.00
N ILE A 52 2.37 10.32 5.94
CA ILE A 52 1.15 9.99 5.20
C ILE A 52 -0.05 10.78 5.74
N ILE A 53 -0.16 10.91 7.07
CA ILE A 53 -1.24 11.67 7.71
C ILE A 53 -1.29 13.11 7.17
N PHE A 54 -0.15 13.80 7.10
CA PHE A 54 -0.11 15.17 6.59
C PHE A 54 -0.24 15.23 5.08
N THR A 55 0.52 14.41 4.34
CA THR A 55 0.55 14.49 2.88
C THR A 55 -0.74 14.01 2.25
N ALA A 56 -1.16 12.78 2.55
CA ALA A 56 -2.38 12.19 2.03
C ALA A 56 -3.62 12.83 2.62
N GLY A 57 -3.61 13.14 3.92
CA GLY A 57 -4.74 13.78 4.60
C GLY A 57 -5.03 15.17 4.04
N LEU A 58 -4.02 16.05 3.98
CA LEU A 58 -4.20 17.39 3.41
C LEU A 58 -4.55 17.34 1.92
N ALA A 59 -3.88 16.50 1.13
CA ALA A 59 -4.20 16.34 -0.29
C ALA A 59 -5.64 15.84 -0.50
N SER A 60 -6.06 14.85 0.29
CA SER A 60 -7.42 14.29 0.22
C SER A 60 -8.49 15.34 0.57
N ILE A 61 -8.25 16.14 1.60
CA ILE A 61 -9.16 17.22 1.99
C ILE A 61 -9.21 18.29 0.90
N ALA A 62 -8.05 18.80 0.49
CA ALA A 62 -7.94 19.92 -0.44
C ALA A 62 -8.48 19.59 -1.83
N GLN A 63 -8.22 18.40 -2.36
CA GLN A 63 -8.60 18.02 -3.73
C GLN A 63 -9.93 17.29 -3.84
N TYR A 64 -10.30 16.49 -2.83
CA TYR A 64 -11.46 15.61 -2.95
C TYR A 64 -12.59 15.99 -1.99
N ALA A 65 -12.29 16.27 -0.72
CA ALA A 65 -13.34 16.56 0.26
C ALA A 65 -14.03 17.90 0.01
N ILE A 66 -13.25 18.97 -0.21
CA ILE A 66 -13.77 20.33 -0.48
C ILE A 66 -14.64 20.35 -1.74
N TYR A 67 -14.24 19.60 -2.78
CA TYR A 67 -14.95 19.53 -4.05
C TYR A 67 -16.10 18.51 -4.06
N GLY A 68 -16.38 17.84 -2.94
CA GLY A 68 -17.51 16.92 -2.82
C GLY A 68 -17.34 15.56 -3.50
N TYR A 69 -16.10 15.15 -3.82
CA TYR A 69 -15.82 13.86 -4.48
C TYR A 69 -15.70 12.67 -3.51
N VAL A 70 -15.89 12.88 -2.20
CA VAL A 70 -15.72 11.85 -1.17
C VAL A 70 -17.05 11.19 -0.81
N PHE A 71 -17.14 9.89 -1.08
CA PHE A 71 -18.21 9.04 -0.59
C PHE A 71 -17.95 8.64 0.87
N TYR A 72 -18.44 9.44 1.83
CA TYR A 72 -18.16 9.24 3.26
C TYR A 72 -18.59 7.87 3.79
N THR A 73 -19.69 7.29 3.29
CA THR A 73 -20.12 5.94 3.68
C THR A 73 -19.08 4.87 3.32
N LEU A 74 -18.53 4.93 2.11
CA LEU A 74 -17.49 4.01 1.66
C LEU A 74 -16.19 4.24 2.42
N ALA A 75 -15.81 5.51 2.59
CA ALA A 75 -14.62 5.88 3.35
C ALA A 75 -14.68 5.34 4.80
N MET A 76 -15.83 5.45 5.46
CA MET A 76 -16.01 4.95 6.82
C MET A 76 -15.96 3.43 6.91
N GLY A 77 -16.56 2.73 5.94
CA GLY A 77 -16.44 1.27 5.85
C GLY A 77 -14.99 0.81 5.68
N MET A 78 -14.23 1.49 4.81
CA MET A 78 -12.81 1.22 4.61
C MET A 78 -11.97 1.51 5.86
N LEU A 79 -12.27 2.58 6.60
CA LEU A 79 -11.59 2.91 7.85
C LEU A 79 -11.82 1.87 8.93
N ILE A 80 -13.05 1.40 9.12
CA ILE A 80 -13.33 0.37 10.13
C ILE A 80 -12.58 -0.93 9.79
N GLY A 81 -12.62 -1.35 8.53
CA GLY A 81 -11.89 -2.52 8.07
C GLY A 81 -10.37 -2.38 8.27
N SER A 82 -9.80 -1.21 7.95
CA SER A 82 -8.37 -0.96 8.12
C SER A 82 -7.96 -0.90 9.58
N LEU A 83 -8.76 -0.29 10.47
CA LEU A 83 -8.46 -0.20 11.90
C LEU A 83 -8.32 -1.59 12.54
N ILE A 84 -9.22 -2.52 12.19
CA ILE A 84 -9.14 -3.90 12.68
C ILE A 84 -7.92 -4.60 12.08
N GLY A 85 -7.73 -4.51 10.76
CA GLY A 85 -6.61 -5.14 10.07
C GLY A 85 -5.24 -4.67 10.55
N ILE A 86 -5.08 -3.36 10.79
CA ILE A 86 -3.84 -2.76 11.30
C ILE A 86 -3.52 -3.27 12.70
N GLN A 87 -4.51 -3.37 13.60
CA GLN A 87 -4.29 -3.89 14.94
C GLN A 87 -3.84 -5.36 14.92
N VAL A 88 -4.53 -6.21 14.14
CA VAL A 88 -4.14 -7.62 13.97
C VAL A 88 -2.73 -7.71 13.39
N GLY A 89 -2.45 -6.96 12.32
CA GLY A 89 -1.13 -6.93 11.68
C GLY A 89 -0.01 -6.47 12.62
N ALA A 90 -0.26 -5.43 13.42
CA ALA A 90 0.70 -4.90 14.38
C ALA A 90 1.00 -5.87 15.54
N LEU A 91 0.06 -6.75 15.90
CA LEU A 91 0.32 -7.82 16.86
C LEU A 91 1.15 -8.94 16.24
N VAL A 92 0.83 -9.33 15.00
CA VAL A 92 1.58 -10.37 14.27
C VAL A 92 3.05 -9.98 14.08
N THR A 93 3.37 -8.70 13.93
CA THR A 93 4.78 -8.25 13.78
C THR A 93 5.64 -8.54 15.00
N LYS A 94 5.06 -8.71 16.19
CA LYS A 94 5.78 -9.07 17.42
C LYS A 94 6.23 -10.54 17.45
N VAL A 95 5.58 -11.41 16.69
CA VAL A 95 5.79 -12.87 16.72
C VAL A 95 6.35 -13.45 15.42
N VAL A 96 6.56 -12.58 14.42
CA VAL A 96 7.06 -12.93 13.09
C VAL A 96 8.40 -12.24 12.85
N LYS A 97 9.31 -12.92 12.13
CA LYS A 97 10.60 -12.32 11.77
C LYS A 97 10.40 -11.18 10.77
N GLY A 98 11.11 -10.06 10.97
CA GLY A 98 11.07 -8.88 10.08
C GLY A 98 11.29 -9.20 8.60
N THR A 99 12.16 -10.17 8.28
CA THR A 99 12.41 -10.61 6.90
C THR A 99 11.16 -11.16 6.20
N GLN A 100 10.30 -11.89 6.93
CA GLN A 100 9.06 -12.43 6.35
C GLN A 100 8.07 -11.31 6.05
N ILE A 101 7.94 -10.33 6.94
CA ILE A 101 7.08 -9.16 6.77
C ILE A 101 7.52 -8.34 5.56
N LEU A 102 8.83 -8.10 5.43
CA LEU A 102 9.41 -7.43 4.26
C LEU A 102 9.17 -8.20 2.96
N GLY A 103 9.28 -9.53 2.99
CA GLY A 103 8.97 -10.39 1.85
C GLY A 103 7.52 -10.25 1.40
N PHE A 104 6.56 -10.33 2.32
CA PHE A 104 5.15 -10.15 2.00
C PHE A 104 4.81 -8.75 1.51
N TYR A 105 5.42 -7.73 2.13
CA TYR A 105 5.30 -6.36 1.66
C TYR A 105 5.76 -6.22 0.20
N ALA A 106 6.95 -6.72 -0.13
CA ALA A 106 7.49 -6.66 -1.48
C ALA A 106 6.59 -7.40 -2.50
N VAL A 107 6.15 -8.62 -2.17
CA VAL A 107 5.27 -9.42 -3.03
C VAL A 107 3.93 -8.73 -3.27
N SER A 108 3.33 -8.13 -2.22
CA SER A 108 2.04 -7.44 -2.32
C SER A 108 2.14 -6.18 -3.18
N ILE A 109 3.22 -5.41 -3.03
CA ILE A 109 3.48 -4.22 -3.86
C ILE A 109 3.67 -4.62 -5.32
N ILE A 110 4.51 -5.64 -5.61
CA ILE A 110 4.74 -6.13 -6.96
C ILE A 110 3.43 -6.62 -7.60
N ALA A 111 2.60 -7.36 -6.85
CA ALA A 111 1.30 -7.80 -7.33
C ALA A 111 0.40 -6.61 -7.68
N GLY A 112 0.40 -5.55 -6.87
CA GLY A 112 -0.32 -4.30 -7.16
C GLY A 112 0.18 -3.59 -8.42
N PHE A 113 1.49 -3.54 -8.64
CA PHE A 113 2.07 -2.99 -9.87
C PHE A 113 1.69 -3.82 -11.11
N ILE A 114 1.77 -5.15 -11.02
CA ILE A 114 1.35 -6.06 -12.10
C ILE A 114 -0.13 -5.85 -12.40
N ASN A 115 -0.98 -5.79 -11.37
CA ASN A 115 -2.40 -5.52 -11.53
C ASN A 115 -2.64 -4.20 -12.27
N ARG A 116 -1.99 -3.12 -11.83
CA ARG A 116 -2.13 -1.81 -12.47
C ARG A 116 -1.65 -1.87 -13.92
N ALA A 117 -0.51 -2.51 -14.18
CA ALA A 117 0.01 -2.71 -15.53
C ALA A 117 -0.96 -3.48 -16.43
N SER A 118 -1.63 -4.52 -15.92
CA SER A 118 -2.67 -5.26 -16.64
C SER A 118 -3.89 -4.40 -16.97
N THR A 119 -4.20 -3.37 -16.17
CA THR A 119 -5.31 -2.44 -16.44
C THR A 119 -4.95 -1.31 -17.42
N LEU A 120 -3.65 -1.03 -17.65
CA LEU A 120 -3.21 0.06 -18.51
C LEU A 120 -3.64 -0.11 -19.98
N PRO A 121 -3.50 -1.29 -20.63
CA PRO A 121 -3.97 -1.51 -22.00
C PRO A 121 -5.43 -1.08 -22.21
N LYS A 122 -6.29 -1.32 -21.22
CA LYS A 122 -7.70 -0.95 -21.29
C LYS A 122 -7.92 0.54 -21.36
N LYS A 123 -7.24 1.27 -20.49
CA LYS A 123 -7.27 2.73 -20.49
C LYS A 123 -6.72 3.30 -21.80
N MET A 124 -5.68 2.69 -22.37
CA MET A 124 -5.11 3.15 -23.65
C MET A 124 -6.05 2.92 -24.84
N VAL A 125 -6.83 1.84 -24.83
CA VAL A 125 -7.88 1.61 -25.85
C VAL A 125 -9.05 2.58 -25.67
N GLU A 126 -9.47 2.83 -24.43
CA GLU A 126 -10.53 3.82 -24.12
C GLU A 126 -10.15 5.25 -24.53
N LEU A 127 -8.85 5.58 -24.49
CA LEU A 127 -8.29 6.87 -24.91
C LEU A 127 -7.90 6.90 -26.40
N GLU A 128 -8.29 5.90 -27.19
CA GLU A 128 -8.03 5.79 -28.63
C GLU A 128 -6.54 5.80 -29.04
N TYR A 129 -5.61 5.58 -28.11
CA TYR A 129 -4.17 5.51 -28.39
C TYR A 129 -3.73 4.17 -29.01
N ILE A 130 -4.44 3.07 -28.71
CA ILE A 130 -4.11 1.73 -29.20
C ILE A 130 -5.36 1.04 -29.72
N GLN A 131 -5.27 0.39 -30.88
CA GLN A 131 -6.34 -0.43 -31.44
C GLN A 131 -6.13 -1.90 -31.06
N MET A 132 -6.61 -2.29 -29.88
CA MET A 132 -6.70 -3.70 -29.45
C MET A 132 -8.15 -4.13 -29.31
N SER A 133 -8.42 -5.43 -29.49
CA SER A 133 -9.78 -5.95 -29.29
C SER A 133 -10.17 -5.88 -27.81
N LYS A 134 -11.42 -5.47 -27.55
CA LYS A 134 -11.96 -5.35 -26.18
C LYS A 134 -11.87 -6.67 -25.40
N SER A 135 -11.97 -7.81 -26.10
CA SER A 135 -11.87 -9.15 -25.50
C SER A 135 -10.48 -9.46 -24.96
N VAL A 136 -9.41 -9.11 -25.69
CA VAL A 136 -8.02 -9.35 -25.27
C VAL A 136 -7.69 -8.50 -24.04
N VAL A 137 -8.06 -7.23 -24.10
CA VAL A 137 -7.81 -6.26 -23.02
C VAL A 137 -8.53 -6.64 -21.73
N ASN A 138 -9.81 -7.02 -21.82
CA ASN A 138 -10.57 -7.47 -20.66
C ASN A 138 -10.00 -8.78 -20.09
N GLY A 139 -9.48 -9.67 -20.95
CA GLY A 139 -8.79 -10.89 -20.52
C GLY A 139 -7.52 -10.58 -19.71
N ILE A 140 -6.70 -9.64 -20.17
CA ILE A 140 -5.48 -9.21 -19.47
C ILE A 140 -5.81 -8.59 -18.11
N GLU A 141 -6.79 -7.68 -18.05
CA GLU A 141 -7.26 -7.07 -16.81
C GLU A 141 -7.76 -8.13 -15.82
N PHE A 142 -8.57 -9.08 -16.30
CA PHE A 142 -9.13 -10.14 -15.47
C PHE A 142 -8.04 -11.03 -14.86
N VAL A 143 -7.05 -11.44 -15.65
CA VAL A 143 -5.92 -12.23 -15.16
C VAL A 143 -5.12 -11.45 -14.12
N GLY A 144 -4.84 -10.17 -14.39
CA GLY A 144 -4.15 -9.29 -13.43
C GLY A 144 -4.92 -9.13 -12.11
N ASN A 145 -6.25 -9.02 -12.17
CA ASN A 145 -7.11 -8.95 -10.99
C ASN A 145 -7.10 -10.25 -10.19
N ILE A 146 -7.18 -11.41 -10.86
CA ILE A 146 -7.14 -12.71 -10.18
C ILE A 146 -5.79 -12.90 -9.47
N ILE A 147 -4.68 -12.66 -10.16
CA ILE A 147 -3.34 -12.83 -9.56
C ILE A 147 -3.19 -11.95 -8.32
N PHE A 148 -3.63 -10.69 -8.40
CA PHE A 148 -3.58 -9.77 -7.27
C PHE A 148 -4.37 -10.27 -6.07
N TRP A 149 -5.63 -10.66 -6.27
CA TRP A 149 -6.47 -11.14 -5.17
C TRP A 149 -6.01 -12.47 -4.58
N ILE A 150 -5.42 -13.36 -5.38
CA ILE A 150 -4.79 -14.59 -4.87
C ILE A 150 -3.62 -14.25 -3.94
N VAL A 151 -2.71 -13.38 -4.38
CA VAL A 151 -1.53 -12.99 -3.60
C VAL A 151 -1.95 -12.33 -2.28
N VAL A 152 -2.86 -11.35 -2.35
CA VAL A 152 -3.36 -10.65 -1.16
C VAL A 152 -4.15 -11.59 -0.25
N GLY A 153 -4.95 -12.49 -0.82
CA GLY A 153 -5.72 -13.48 -0.08
C GLY A 153 -4.82 -14.46 0.70
N ILE A 154 -3.79 -15.01 0.05
CA ILE A 154 -2.81 -15.88 0.72
C ILE A 154 -2.12 -15.13 1.87
N PHE A 155 -1.71 -13.89 1.64
CA PHE A 155 -1.09 -13.09 2.69
C PHE A 155 -2.04 -12.83 3.85
N GLY A 156 -3.30 -12.44 3.57
CA GLY A 156 -4.31 -12.21 4.60
C GLY A 156 -4.60 -13.45 5.44
N VAL A 157 -4.82 -14.61 4.80
CA VAL A 157 -5.02 -15.89 5.50
C VAL A 157 -3.81 -16.24 6.36
N TRP A 158 -2.60 -16.02 5.84
CA TRP A 158 -1.37 -16.29 6.59
C TRP A 158 -1.22 -15.39 7.82
N VAL A 159 -1.53 -14.09 7.70
CA VAL A 159 -1.54 -13.15 8.84
C VAL A 159 -2.54 -13.62 9.89
N MET A 160 -3.77 -13.95 9.49
CA MET A 160 -4.79 -14.43 10.42
C MET A 160 -4.37 -15.75 11.09
N ALA A 161 -3.80 -16.69 10.33
CA ALA A 161 -3.30 -17.95 10.86
C ALA A 161 -2.20 -17.71 11.91
N LYS A 162 -1.25 -16.80 11.64
CA LYS A 162 -0.20 -16.45 12.60
C LYS A 162 -0.72 -15.73 13.83
N PHE A 163 -1.75 -14.89 13.67
CA PHE A 163 -2.42 -14.25 14.79
C PHE A 163 -3.04 -15.27 15.73
N PHE A 164 -3.86 -16.19 15.21
CA PHE A 164 -4.55 -17.20 16.03
C PHE A 164 -3.61 -18.27 16.60
N THR A 165 -2.61 -18.73 15.82
CA THR A 165 -1.66 -19.76 16.29
C THR A 165 -0.77 -19.25 17.43
N ASN A 166 -0.52 -17.95 17.49
CA ASN A 166 0.37 -17.35 18.48
C ASN A 166 -0.39 -16.50 19.50
N MET A 167 -1.71 -16.70 19.62
CA MET A 167 -2.56 -15.89 20.48
C MET A 167 -2.18 -15.97 21.96
N ASP A 168 -1.74 -17.12 22.45
CA ASP A 168 -1.32 -17.32 23.84
C ASP A 168 -0.09 -16.46 24.18
N LYS A 169 0.93 -16.51 23.32
CA LYS A 169 2.12 -15.64 23.41
C LYS A 169 1.80 -14.16 23.28
N LEU A 170 0.79 -13.80 22.49
CA LEU A 170 0.36 -12.41 22.32
C LEU A 170 -0.43 -11.89 23.53
N ARG A 171 -1.09 -12.78 24.28
CA ARG A 171 -1.81 -12.48 25.52
C ARG A 171 -0.91 -12.40 26.75
N GLY A 172 0.38 -12.76 26.62
CA GLY A 172 1.33 -12.76 27.73
C GLY A 172 1.19 -13.96 28.66
N GLU A 173 0.52 -15.03 28.19
CA GLU A 173 0.55 -16.35 28.81
C GLU A 173 1.78 -17.07 28.20
N GLU A 174 2.77 -17.43 29.05
CA GLU A 174 4.15 -17.82 28.68
C GLU A 174 4.30 -18.79 27.50
#